data_AF-A0A2G6NPC8-F1
#
_entry.id   AF-A0A2G6NPC8-F1
#
_cell.length_a   1.000
_cell.length_b   1.000
_cell.length_c   1.000
_cell.angle_alpha   90.00
_cell.angle_beta   90.00
_cell.angle_gamma   90.00
#
_symmetry.space_group_name_H-M   'P 1'
#
loop_
_entity.id
_entity.type
_entity.pdbx_description
1 polymer ?
#
loop_
_entity_poly.entity_id
_entity_poly.type
_entity_poly.pdbx_seq_one_letter_code
_entity_poly.pdbx_strand_id
1 'polypeptide(L)'
;MKAQRLILAVPAFGLLLCAVSAMAKEDNEIEVLEDIIVTANKIKEGIQKVPQSITVIDENDIEEEGLGSAIEVLNQIPNTLGTPGYGSGINFRGLNPSIFSNNNPVVMYVDGVPIVDRWEYNLSLIN
;
A
#
# COMPACT_ATOMS: atom_id res chain seq x y z
N MET A 1 -65.26 24.83 -57.56
CA MET A 1 -63.94 24.68 -56.92
C MET A 1 -64.04 23.48 -55.99
N LYS A 2 -63.58 22.31 -56.46
CA LYS A 2 -63.76 21.00 -55.83
C LYS A 2 -62.39 20.40 -55.52
N ALA A 3 -62.38 19.66 -54.41
CA ALA A 3 -61.28 18.91 -53.80
C ALA A 3 -60.48 18.01 -54.75
N GLN A 4 -59.26 17.61 -54.33
CA GLN A 4 -58.85 16.20 -54.22
C GLN A 4 -57.38 16.05 -53.73
N ARG A 5 -57.19 15.21 -52.69
CA ARG A 5 -56.17 14.14 -52.49
C ARG A 5 -54.68 14.55 -52.50
N LEU A 6 -53.74 13.98 -51.73
CA LEU A 6 -53.40 12.55 -51.60
C LEU A 6 -52.20 12.40 -50.60
N ILE A 7 -52.26 11.40 -49.71
CA ILE A 7 -51.18 10.53 -49.15
C ILE A 7 -50.29 10.96 -47.95
N LEU A 8 -50.39 10.09 -46.92
CA LEU A 8 -49.51 9.79 -45.79
C LEU A 8 -48.07 9.36 -46.20
N ALA A 9 -47.07 9.76 -45.41
CA ALA A 9 -45.86 8.96 -45.17
C ALA A 9 -45.31 9.23 -43.76
N VAL A 10 -45.06 8.14 -43.04
CA VAL A 10 -44.71 8.00 -41.61
C VAL A 10 -43.18 8.02 -41.45
N PRO A 11 -42.61 8.35 -40.27
CA PRO A 11 -42.09 7.28 -39.40
C PRO A 11 -42.47 7.51 -37.93
N ALA A 12 -43.06 6.55 -37.21
CA ALA A 12 -42.49 5.28 -36.78
C ALA A 12 -41.22 5.44 -35.91
N PHE A 13 -41.29 6.20 -34.83
CA PHE A 13 -40.25 6.14 -33.78
C PHE A 13 -40.74 6.29 -32.33
N GLY A 14 -42.04 6.48 -32.10
CA GLY A 14 -42.56 6.76 -30.77
C GLY A 14 -43.62 5.78 -30.35
N LEU A 15 -43.25 4.52 -30.05
CA LEU A 15 -43.95 3.68 -29.07
C LEU A 15 -43.20 2.35 -28.89
N LEU A 16 -42.35 2.27 -27.85
CA LEU A 16 -42.22 1.04 -27.09
C LEU A 16 -42.15 1.41 -25.61
N LEU A 17 -43.30 1.23 -24.97
CA LEU A 17 -43.54 1.35 -23.54
C LEU A 17 -42.76 0.27 -22.75
N CYS A 18 -42.26 0.69 -21.60
CA CYS A 18 -42.41 0.05 -20.29
C CYS A 18 -42.24 -1.48 -20.18
N ALA A 19 -41.07 -1.90 -19.69
CA ALA A 19 -40.79 -3.04 -18.80
C ALA A 19 -39.26 -3.29 -18.94
N VAL A 20 -38.38 -3.19 -17.96
CA VAL A 20 -38.42 -3.61 -16.56
C VAL A 20 -37.39 -2.73 -15.84
N SER A 21 -37.82 -1.85 -14.93
CA SER A 21 -36.89 -1.26 -13.96
C SER A 21 -36.64 -2.31 -12.89
N ALA A 22 -35.71 -3.24 -13.15
CA ALA A 22 -35.15 -4.09 -12.12
C ALA A 22 -34.35 -3.19 -11.19
N MET A 23 -34.97 -2.77 -10.09
CA MET A 23 -34.25 -2.17 -8.97
C MET A 23 -33.36 -3.28 -8.40
N ALA A 24 -32.10 -3.29 -8.81
CA ALA A 24 -31.06 -4.04 -8.12
C ALA A 24 -31.00 -3.47 -6.70
N LYS A 25 -31.29 -4.31 -5.71
CA LYS A 25 -31.11 -3.97 -4.30
C LYS A 25 -29.60 -3.98 -4.06
N GLU A 26 -29.01 -2.79 -4.09
CA GLU A 26 -27.62 -2.56 -3.73
C GLU A 26 -27.54 -2.68 -2.20
N ASP A 27 -27.32 -3.91 -1.70
CA ASP A 27 -26.84 -4.11 -0.33
C ASP A 27 -25.46 -3.44 -0.27
N ASN A 28 -25.45 -2.16 0.10
CA ASN A 28 -24.25 -1.43 0.48
C ASN A 28 -23.80 -1.99 1.84
N GLU A 29 -23.27 -3.20 1.85
CA GLU A 29 -22.41 -3.64 2.96
C GLU A 29 -21.17 -2.75 2.91
N ILE A 30 -21.11 -1.80 3.85
CA ILE A 30 -19.91 -1.03 4.10
C ILE A 30 -18.90 -2.02 4.66
N GLU A 31 -18.03 -2.55 3.81
CA GLU A 31 -16.85 -3.28 4.27
C GLU A 31 -15.98 -2.32 5.07
N VAL A 32 -16.04 -2.45 6.40
CA VAL A 32 -15.17 -1.71 7.31
C VAL A 32 -13.82 -2.42 7.26
N LEU A 33 -12.85 -1.80 6.58
CA LEU A 33 -11.45 -2.24 6.60
C LEU A 33 -10.95 -2.24 8.05
N GLU A 34 -10.28 -3.32 8.45
CA GLU A 34 -9.66 -3.42 9.76
C GLU A 34 -8.61 -2.33 9.97
N ASP A 35 -8.60 -1.73 11.18
CA ASP A 35 -7.64 -0.69 11.53
C ASP A 35 -6.29 -1.31 11.90
N ILE A 36 -5.25 -0.99 11.13
CA ILE A 36 -3.89 -1.47 11.38
C ILE A 36 -3.27 -0.63 12.49
N ILE A 37 -3.02 -1.26 13.64
CA ILE A 37 -2.40 -0.61 14.81
C ILE A 37 -0.89 -0.72 14.73
N VAL A 38 -0.20 0.42 14.77
CA VAL A 38 1.26 0.53 14.69
C VAL A 38 1.86 1.20 15.92
N THR A 39 3.18 1.05 16.10
CA THR A 39 3.94 1.68 17.21
C THR A 39 5.01 2.65 16.68
N ALA A 40 4.70 3.40 15.62
CA ALA A 40 5.66 4.29 14.95
C ALA A 40 6.21 5.40 15.89
N ASN A 41 5.38 5.92 16.81
CA ASN A 41 5.78 6.95 17.79
C ASN A 41 5.92 6.41 19.22
N LYS A 42 6.20 5.11 19.39
CA LYS A 42 6.25 4.43 20.71
C LYS A 42 4.91 4.40 21.46
N ILE A 43 3.82 4.76 20.79
CA ILE A 43 2.44 4.64 21.28
C ILE A 43 1.63 3.84 20.24
N LYS A 44 0.61 3.12 20.71
CA LYS A 44 -0.27 2.35 19.82
C LYS A 44 -1.30 3.28 19.19
N GLU A 45 -1.27 3.38 17.87
CA GLU A 45 -2.18 4.23 17.10
C GLU A 45 -2.50 3.59 15.75
N GLY A 46 -3.69 3.88 15.21
CA GLY A 46 -4.09 3.41 13.87
C GLY A 46 -3.26 4.10 12.79
N ILE A 47 -2.90 3.37 11.75
CA ILE A 47 -1.98 3.84 10.69
C ILE A 47 -2.44 5.14 10.01
N GLN A 48 -3.76 5.34 9.87
CA GLN A 48 -4.34 6.53 9.25
C GLN A 48 -4.21 7.79 10.12
N LYS A 49 -3.93 7.66 11.41
CA LYS A 49 -3.79 8.77 12.35
C LYS A 49 -2.34 9.25 12.48
N VAL A 50 -1.37 8.46 12.00
CA VAL A 50 0.05 8.82 12.10
C VAL A 50 0.41 9.83 11.01
N PRO A 51 0.94 11.02 11.36
CA PRO A 51 1.30 12.05 10.38
C PRO A 51 2.66 11.80 9.70
N GLN A 52 3.04 10.53 9.49
CA GLN A 52 4.33 10.13 8.93
C GLN A 52 4.13 8.98 7.93
N SER A 53 5.01 8.88 6.93
CA SER A 53 5.00 7.75 5.99
C SER A 53 5.48 6.49 6.68
N ILE A 54 4.62 5.47 6.74
CA ILE A 54 4.89 4.16 7.33
C ILE A 54 4.68 3.10 6.24
N THR A 55 5.57 2.11 6.23
CA THR A 55 5.38 0.86 5.51
C THR A 55 5.21 -0.25 6.54
N VAL A 56 4.17 -1.06 6.37
CA VAL A 56 3.94 -2.27 7.16
C VAL A 56 4.16 -3.43 6.19
N ILE A 57 4.95 -4.39 6.61
CA ILE A 57 5.20 -5.65 5.91
C ILE A 57 4.76 -6.73 6.89
N ASP A 58 3.81 -7.56 6.49
CA ASP A 58 3.27 -8.62 7.33
C ASP A 58 3.99 -9.97 7.12
N GLU A 59 3.55 -10.98 7.84
CA GLU A 59 4.12 -12.33 7.75
C GLU A 59 3.89 -12.97 6.37
N ASN A 60 2.72 -12.74 5.76
CA ASN A 60 2.40 -13.29 4.44
C ASN A 60 3.29 -12.65 3.37
N ASP A 61 3.50 -11.33 3.43
CA ASP A 61 4.40 -10.60 2.53
C ASP A 61 5.82 -11.19 2.60
N ILE A 62 6.33 -11.44 3.82
CA ILE A 62 7.66 -12.02 4.05
C ILE A 62 7.76 -13.42 3.45
N GLU A 63 6.75 -14.27 3.66
CA GLU A 63 6.73 -15.65 3.16
C GLU A 63 6.58 -15.73 1.64
N GLU A 64 5.67 -14.95 1.05
CA GLU A 64 5.40 -14.95 -0.39
C GLU A 64 6.58 -14.39 -1.20
N GLU A 65 7.23 -13.33 -0.69
CA GLU A 65 8.41 -12.74 -1.31
C GLU A 65 9.72 -13.49 -0.97
N GLY A 66 9.66 -14.45 -0.04
CA GLY A 66 10.82 -15.25 0.37
C GLY A 66 11.92 -14.44 1.04
N LEU A 67 11.55 -13.42 1.83
CA LEU A 67 12.47 -12.49 2.48
C LEU A 67 13.10 -13.16 3.69
N GLY A 68 14.37 -13.53 3.58
CA GLY A 68 15.09 -14.28 4.60
C GLY A 68 15.83 -13.43 5.63
N SER A 69 15.97 -12.13 5.38
CA SER A 69 16.72 -11.23 6.24
C SER A 69 16.12 -9.83 6.34
N ALA A 70 16.44 -9.13 7.43
CA ALA A 70 15.98 -7.75 7.63
C ALA A 70 16.43 -6.79 6.52
N ILE A 71 17.59 -7.03 5.90
CA ILE A 71 18.07 -6.18 4.79
C ILE A 71 17.25 -6.38 3.51
N GLU A 72 16.75 -7.59 3.27
CA GLU A 72 15.86 -7.91 2.15
C GLU A 72 14.49 -7.24 2.36
N VAL A 73 13.94 -7.29 3.57
CA VAL A 73 12.73 -6.53 3.95
C VAL A 73 12.91 -5.04 3.72
N LEU A 74 14.03 -4.47 4.14
CA LEU A 74 14.30 -3.05 3.94
C LEU A 74 14.42 -2.66 2.46
N ASN A 75 14.90 -3.56 1.60
CA ASN A 75 14.99 -3.30 0.16
C ASN A 75 13.61 -3.22 -0.53
N GLN A 76 12.56 -3.75 0.09
CA GLN A 76 11.18 -3.62 -0.40
C GLN A 76 10.59 -2.23 -0.10
N ILE A 77 11.17 -1.48 0.85
CA ILE A 77 10.69 -0.17 1.23
C ILE A 77 11.20 0.90 0.25
N PRO A 78 10.31 1.71 -0.36
CA PRO A 78 10.71 2.78 -1.28
C PRO A 78 11.68 3.77 -0.63
N ASN A 79 12.66 4.25 -1.41
CA ASN A 79 13.71 5.16 -0.94
C ASN A 79 14.59 4.59 0.18
N THR A 80 14.67 3.26 0.27
CA THR A 80 15.60 2.54 1.12
C THR A 80 16.51 1.69 0.23
N LEU A 81 17.82 1.68 0.51
CA LEU A 81 18.77 0.80 -0.18
C LEU A 81 19.70 0.19 0.85
N GLY A 82 19.66 -1.12 1.00
CA GLY A 82 20.65 -1.90 1.70
C GLY A 82 21.84 -2.20 0.78
N THR A 83 23.02 -1.72 1.11
CA THR A 83 24.24 -2.06 0.35
C THR A 83 25.00 -3.17 1.08
N PRO A 84 25.20 -4.36 0.47
CA PRO A 84 25.86 -5.49 1.13
C PRO A 84 27.40 -5.36 1.24
N GLY A 85 27.96 -4.15 1.36
CA GLY A 85 29.41 -3.91 1.35
C GLY A 85 29.94 -3.11 2.55
N TYR A 86 31.08 -3.53 3.12
CA TYR A 86 31.78 -2.89 4.27
C TYR A 86 30.88 -2.56 5.48
N GLY A 87 29.90 -3.42 5.77
CA GLY A 87 28.83 -3.16 6.73
C GLY A 87 27.49 -3.25 6.02
N SER A 88 26.42 -3.63 6.72
CA SER A 88 25.07 -3.47 6.16
C SER A 88 24.69 -1.99 6.22
N GLY A 89 25.31 -1.21 5.34
CA GLY A 89 25.06 0.21 5.21
C GLY A 89 23.68 0.44 4.61
N ILE A 90 22.83 1.16 5.32
CA ILE A 90 21.50 1.52 4.84
C ILE A 90 21.52 2.95 4.37
N ASN A 91 21.14 3.14 3.11
CA ASN A 91 20.65 4.41 2.65
C ASN A 91 19.16 4.52 2.96
N PHE A 92 18.74 5.57 3.66
CA PHE A 92 17.32 5.85 3.88
C PHE A 92 17.02 7.29 3.52
N ARG A 93 16.14 7.51 2.53
CA ARG A 93 15.78 8.84 2.02
C ARG A 93 16.99 9.70 1.65
N GLY A 94 18.05 9.09 1.10
CA GLY A 94 19.28 9.77 0.71
C GLY A 94 20.29 9.97 1.85
N LEU A 95 19.95 9.64 3.10
CA LEU A 95 20.90 9.61 4.21
C LEU A 95 21.77 8.37 4.06
N ASN A 96 23.08 8.56 4.04
CA ASN A 96 24.07 7.48 3.93
C ASN A 96 24.79 7.27 5.26
N PRO A 97 25.35 6.08 5.49
CA PRO A 97 26.30 5.87 6.57
C PRO A 97 27.48 6.84 6.47
N SER A 98 27.90 7.37 7.61
CA SER A 98 29.05 8.26 7.65
C SER A 98 30.33 7.46 7.46
N ILE A 99 31.18 7.86 6.51
CA ILE A 99 32.49 7.22 6.28
C ILE A 99 33.47 7.41 7.45
N PHE A 100 33.26 8.42 8.30
CA PHE A 100 34.18 8.76 9.40
C PHE A 100 33.80 8.08 10.71
N SER A 101 32.51 8.07 11.04
CA SER A 101 32.00 7.42 12.26
C SER A 101 31.53 5.98 12.00
N ASN A 102 31.43 5.58 10.73
CA ASN A 102 31.02 4.26 10.29
C ASN A 102 29.70 3.81 10.94
N ASN A 103 28.78 4.75 11.14
CA ASN A 103 27.50 4.54 11.79
C ASN A 103 26.35 4.69 10.79
N ASN A 104 25.30 3.90 10.97
CA ASN A 104 24.10 3.95 10.13
C ASN A 104 23.27 5.21 10.47
N PRO A 105 22.60 5.85 9.50
CA PRO A 105 21.83 7.08 9.74
C PRO A 105 20.45 6.82 10.35
N VAL A 106 20.03 5.56 10.40
CA VAL A 106 18.76 5.09 10.98
C VAL A 106 19.07 4.12 12.12
N VAL A 107 18.11 3.89 13.00
CA VAL A 107 18.19 2.90 14.10
C VAL A 107 17.08 1.89 13.92
N MET A 108 17.42 0.60 13.97
CA MET A 108 16.45 -0.48 13.95
C MET A 108 16.06 -0.84 15.38
N TYR A 109 14.80 -1.23 15.60
CA TYR A 109 14.33 -1.75 16.87
C TYR A 109 13.77 -3.15 16.65
N VAL A 110 14.20 -4.10 17.47
CA VAL A 110 13.65 -5.47 17.53
C VAL A 110 13.05 -5.63 18.91
N ASP A 111 11.75 -5.91 18.97
CA ASP A 111 10.98 -5.99 20.22
C ASP A 111 11.16 -4.77 21.15
N GLY A 112 11.35 -3.59 20.56
CA GLY A 112 11.57 -2.33 21.29
C GLY A 112 13.01 -2.12 21.78
N VAL A 113 13.92 -3.05 21.53
CA VAL A 113 15.36 -2.92 21.84
C VAL A 113 16.09 -2.33 20.63
N PRO A 114 16.84 -1.22 20.80
CA PRO A 114 17.57 -0.61 19.69
C PRO A 114 18.78 -1.45 19.31
N ILE A 115 18.95 -1.63 18.00
CA ILE A 115 20.11 -2.23 17.35
C ILE A 115 20.92 -1.08 16.76
N VAL A 116 22.18 -0.98 17.18
CA VAL A 116 23.03 0.19 16.91
C VAL A 116 24.31 -0.16 16.17
N ASP A 117 24.65 -1.45 16.04
CA ASP A 117 25.80 -1.85 15.24
C ASP A 117 25.44 -1.88 13.75
N ARG A 118 26.33 -1.34 12.90
CA ARG A 118 26.22 -1.37 11.44
C ARG A 118 26.19 -2.80 10.86
N TRP A 119 26.68 -3.80 11.60
CA TRP A 119 26.70 -5.19 11.16
C TRP A 119 25.41 -5.94 11.48
N GLU A 120 24.65 -5.44 12.45
CA GLU A 120 23.43 -6.09 12.95
C GLU A 120 22.20 -5.80 12.07
N TYR A 121 22.36 -5.15 10.92
CA TYR A 121 21.25 -4.92 9.97
C TYR A 121 20.96 -6.11 9.04
N ASN A 122 21.78 -7.16 9.09
CA ASN A 122 21.54 -8.44 8.40
C ASN A 122 21.07 -9.51 9.40
N LEU A 123 19.94 -9.26 10.06
CA LEU A 123 19.31 -10.24 10.96
C LEU A 123 18.62 -11.30 10.11
N SER A 124 18.84 -12.57 10.45
CA SER A 124 18.07 -13.67 9.87
C SER A 124 16.63 -13.61 10.37
N LEU A 125 15.70 -13.68 9.45
CA LEU A 125 14.27 -13.89 9.73
C LEU A 125 13.89 -15.37 9.62
N ILE A 126 14.80 -16.19 9.05
CA ILE A 126 14.66 -17.63 8.95
C ILE A 126 15.28 -18.27 10.19
N ASN A 127 14.54 -19.18 10.83
CA ASN A 127 15.01 -20.05 11.91
C ASN A 127 15.70 -21.31 11.38
#